data_AF-A0A645FA13-F1
#
_entry.id   AF-A0A645FA13-F1
#
_cell.length_a   1.000
_cell.length_b   1.000
_cell.length_c   1.000
_cell.angle_alpha   90.00
_cell.angle_beta   90.00
_cell.angle_gamma   90.00
#
_symmetry.space_group_name_H-M   'P 1'
#
loop_
_entity.id
_entity.type
_entity.pdbx_description
1 polymer ?
#
loop_
_entity_poly.entity_id
_entity_poly.type
_entity_poly.pdbx_seq_one_letter_code
_entity_poly.pdbx_strand_id
1 'polypeptide(L)'
;MPRKNIKEQLQKEAEKLATTNKGAKILLSFTTDPYQPIEEHLCITRDAIQTIHKAGLFVSILTKGGSIAKRDFELLNKNDSFGTTLTFIDKEDSEYWEPHAASPADRIETIKLAHKMGITTWVSLEPVIDPKQTLELISETYTFVDFFKVGTLNHSELAKKIDWKQFGHDAEKLLIALGAKYYIKKDLREKM
;
A
#
# COMPACT_ATOMS: atom_id res chain seq x y z
N MET A 1 14.11 0.12 17.42
CA MET A 1 14.22 -1.26 17.96
C MET A 1 12.83 -1.86 18.13
N PRO A 2 12.63 -3.14 17.79
CA PRO A 2 11.33 -3.80 17.93
C PRO A 2 10.86 -3.86 19.39
N ARG A 3 9.54 -3.96 19.59
CA ARG A 3 8.97 -4.21 20.93
C ARG A 3 9.48 -5.56 21.46
N LYS A 4 9.71 -5.64 22.77
CA LYS A 4 10.09 -6.90 23.42
C LYS A 4 9.04 -7.97 23.13
N ASN A 5 9.52 -9.18 22.82
CA ASN A 5 8.71 -10.38 22.58
C ASN A 5 7.71 -10.27 21.41
N ILE A 6 7.95 -9.37 20.44
CA ILE A 6 7.01 -9.16 19.34
C ILE A 6 6.85 -10.40 18.46
N LYS A 7 7.89 -11.22 18.33
CA LYS A 7 7.87 -12.45 17.53
C LYS A 7 6.95 -13.50 18.16
N GLU A 8 7.09 -13.74 19.46
CA GLU A 8 6.27 -14.69 20.21
C GLU A 8 4.81 -14.23 20.28
N GLN A 9 4.58 -12.93 20.45
CA GLN A 9 3.23 -12.36 20.43
C GLN A 9 2.57 -12.51 19.07
N LEU A 10 3.27 -12.18 17.97
CA LEU A 10 2.77 -12.34 16.62
C LEU A 10 2.39 -13.79 16.33
N GLN A 11 3.24 -14.75 16.70
CA GLN A 11 2.96 -16.17 16.52
C GLN A 11 1.67 -16.58 17.23
N LYS A 12 1.55 -16.24 18.52
CA LYS A 12 0.37 -16.58 19.32
C LYS A 12 -0.92 -15.97 18.77
N GLU A 13 -0.86 -14.72 18.31
CA GLU A 13 -2.01 -14.04 17.72
C GLU A 13 -2.39 -14.61 16.36
N ALA A 14 -1.41 -14.95 15.52
CA ALA A 14 -1.63 -15.57 14.22
C ALA A 14 -2.26 -16.97 14.37
N GLU A 15 -1.75 -17.81 15.28
CA GLU A 15 -2.32 -19.12 15.58
C GLU A 15 -3.76 -19.01 16.09
N LYS A 16 -4.01 -18.07 17.02
CA LYS A 16 -5.36 -17.81 17.53
C LYS A 16 -6.30 -17.37 16.40
N LEU A 17 -5.87 -16.45 15.54
CA LEU A 17 -6.68 -15.96 14.43
C LEU A 17 -7.01 -17.10 13.45
N ALA A 18 -6.03 -17.96 13.15
CA ALA A 18 -6.21 -19.10 12.26
C ALA A 18 -7.28 -20.09 12.73
N THR A 19 -7.54 -20.21 14.04
CA THR A 19 -8.62 -21.07 14.56
C THR A 19 -10.02 -20.62 14.14
N THR A 20 -10.21 -19.32 13.89
CA THR A 20 -11.53 -18.72 13.59
C THR A 20 -11.62 -18.17 12.16
N ASN A 21 -10.49 -17.85 11.55
CA ASN A 21 -10.39 -17.13 10.28
C ASN A 21 -9.32 -17.79 9.39
N LYS A 22 -9.47 -19.09 9.12
CA LYS A 22 -8.53 -19.85 8.30
C LYS A 22 -8.36 -19.20 6.91
N GLY A 23 -7.11 -18.98 6.49
CA GLY A 23 -6.80 -18.34 5.22
C GLY A 23 -7.10 -16.84 5.16
N ALA A 24 -7.34 -16.18 6.30
CA ALA A 24 -7.49 -14.73 6.32
C ALA A 24 -6.19 -14.01 5.97
N LYS A 25 -6.35 -12.79 5.45
CA LYS A 25 -5.26 -11.92 5.04
C LYS A 25 -5.02 -10.82 6.08
N ILE A 26 -3.81 -10.74 6.63
CA ILE A 26 -3.39 -9.76 7.62
C ILE A 26 -2.73 -8.56 6.92
N LEU A 27 -3.19 -7.34 7.20
CA LEU A 27 -2.56 -6.12 6.68
C LEU A 27 -1.32 -5.74 7.51
N LEU A 28 -0.14 -5.70 6.87
CA LEU A 28 1.13 -5.25 7.42
C LEU A 28 1.37 -3.77 7.09
N SER A 29 0.77 -2.85 7.86
CA SER A 29 1.02 -1.39 7.74
C SER A 29 0.44 -0.50 8.85
N PHE A 30 -0.17 -1.06 9.91
CA PHE A 30 -1.10 -0.29 10.75
C PHE A 30 -0.43 0.64 11.77
N THR A 31 0.75 0.28 12.30
CA THR A 31 1.46 1.06 13.31
C THR A 31 2.77 1.65 12.81
N THR A 32 3.32 1.05 11.75
CA THR A 32 4.59 1.43 11.14
C THR A 32 4.65 0.90 9.72
N ASP A 33 5.52 1.48 8.91
CA ASP A 33 5.81 0.97 7.57
C ASP A 33 6.63 -0.34 7.69
N PRO A 34 6.26 -1.41 6.96
CA PRO A 34 6.93 -2.71 7.05
C PRO A 34 8.30 -2.73 6.34
N TYR A 35 8.67 -1.73 5.55
CA TYR A 35 9.95 -1.68 4.84
C TYR A 35 10.67 -0.35 5.02
N GLN A 36 10.73 0.12 6.27
CA GLN A 36 11.56 1.26 6.66
C GLN A 36 13.05 0.99 6.40
N PRO A 37 13.91 2.02 6.30
CA PRO A 37 15.34 1.83 6.04
C PRO A 37 16.05 0.80 6.95
N ILE A 38 15.62 0.70 8.21
CA ILE A 38 16.20 -0.27 9.16
C ILE A 38 15.96 -1.74 8.76
N GLU A 39 14.94 -2.00 7.94
CA GLU A 39 14.64 -3.34 7.47
C GLU A 39 15.74 -3.91 6.60
N GLU A 40 16.57 -3.09 5.94
CA GLU A 40 17.76 -3.53 5.19
C GLU A 40 18.66 -4.47 6.00
N HIS A 41 18.65 -4.35 7.32
CA HIS A 41 19.47 -5.17 8.22
C HIS A 41 18.67 -6.10 9.14
N LEU A 42 17.47 -5.70 9.56
CA LEU A 42 16.76 -6.43 10.62
C LEU A 42 15.86 -7.57 10.14
N CYS A 43 15.39 -7.54 8.89
CA CYS A 43 14.53 -8.58 8.31
C CYS A 43 13.30 -8.96 9.15
N ILE A 44 12.72 -8.00 9.90
CA ILE A 44 11.59 -8.28 10.81
C ILE A 44 10.33 -8.58 10.01
N THR A 45 10.12 -7.88 8.90
CA THR A 45 8.95 -8.10 8.04
C THR A 45 9.01 -9.47 7.40
N ARG A 46 10.20 -9.92 6.98
CA ARG A 46 10.43 -11.28 6.50
C ARG A 46 10.00 -12.32 7.53
N ASP A 47 10.48 -12.18 8.76
CA ASP A 47 10.11 -13.08 9.86
C ASP A 47 8.60 -13.06 10.13
N ALA A 48 7.96 -11.90 10.03
CA ALA A 48 6.52 -11.75 10.20
C ALA A 48 5.73 -12.47 9.10
N ILE A 49 6.11 -12.31 7.82
CA ILE A 49 5.50 -12.99 6.68
C ILE A 49 5.56 -14.51 6.90
N GLN A 50 6.75 -15.04 7.21
CA GLN A 50 6.92 -16.48 7.45
C GLN A 50 6.11 -16.99 8.64
N THR A 51 6.02 -16.21 9.73
CA THR A 51 5.23 -16.57 10.91
C THR A 51 3.74 -16.64 10.59
N ILE A 52 3.23 -15.66 9.85
CA ILE A 52 1.82 -15.60 9.41
C ILE A 52 1.50 -16.77 8.48
N HIS A 53 2.38 -17.04 7.49
CA HIS A 53 2.22 -18.17 6.58
C HIS A 53 2.24 -19.53 7.31
N LYS A 54 3.11 -19.71 8.32
CA LYS A 54 3.14 -20.93 9.15
C LYS A 54 1.82 -21.17 9.89
N ALA A 55 1.09 -20.12 10.25
CA ALA A 55 -0.24 -20.22 10.84
C ALA A 55 -1.36 -20.52 9.81
N GLY A 56 -1.04 -20.64 8.51
CA GLY A 56 -2.03 -20.86 7.45
C GLY A 56 -2.84 -19.61 7.09
N LEU A 57 -2.25 -18.43 7.34
CA LEU A 57 -2.79 -17.12 7.00
C LEU A 57 -1.96 -16.48 5.87
N PHE A 58 -2.44 -15.38 5.31
CA PHE A 58 -1.78 -14.63 4.23
C PHE A 58 -1.53 -13.18 4.63
N VAL A 59 -0.73 -12.46 3.86
CA VAL A 59 -0.40 -11.06 4.10
C VAL A 59 -0.96 -10.14 3.01
N SER A 60 -1.40 -8.95 3.42
CA SER A 60 -1.49 -7.78 2.56
C SER A 60 -0.45 -6.79 3.02
N ILE A 61 0.45 -6.36 2.17
CA ILE A 61 1.50 -5.40 2.50
C ILE A 61 1.08 -4.04 1.97
N LEU A 62 1.28 -2.98 2.76
CA LEU A 62 1.27 -1.60 2.28
C LEU A 62 2.53 -0.90 2.77
N THR A 63 3.29 -0.31 1.84
CA THR A 63 4.58 0.32 2.17
C THR A 63 4.92 1.50 1.28
N LYS A 64 5.78 2.39 1.76
CA LYS A 64 6.52 3.41 1.02
C LYS A 64 8.01 3.07 0.87
N GLY A 65 8.45 1.88 1.28
CA GLY A 65 9.85 1.46 1.31
C GLY A 65 10.46 1.03 -0.03
N GLY A 66 9.65 0.95 -1.10
CA GLY A 66 10.13 0.66 -2.45
C GLY A 66 10.95 -0.64 -2.54
N SER A 67 12.14 -0.53 -3.12
CA SER A 67 13.01 -1.66 -3.46
C SER A 67 13.41 -2.58 -2.30
N ILE A 68 13.37 -2.10 -1.05
CA ILE A 68 13.64 -2.94 0.14
C ILE A 68 12.69 -4.14 0.18
N ALA A 69 11.43 -3.97 -0.27
CA ALA A 69 10.42 -5.02 -0.27
C ALA A 69 10.73 -6.19 -1.24
N LYS A 70 11.52 -5.95 -2.30
CA LYS A 70 11.76 -6.92 -3.38
C LYS A 70 12.36 -8.23 -2.87
N ARG A 71 13.14 -8.18 -1.79
CA ARG A 71 13.84 -9.33 -1.19
C ARG A 71 12.93 -10.38 -0.56
N ASP A 72 11.66 -10.05 -0.35
CA ASP A 72 10.67 -10.93 0.28
C ASP A 72 9.57 -11.33 -0.71
N PHE A 73 9.63 -10.89 -1.97
CA PHE A 73 8.61 -11.22 -2.98
C PHE A 73 8.55 -12.72 -3.25
N GLU A 74 9.64 -13.45 -3.12
CA GLU A 74 9.69 -14.90 -3.24
C GLU A 74 8.96 -15.65 -2.11
N LEU A 75 8.67 -14.96 -0.99
CA LEU A 75 7.83 -15.52 0.07
C LEU A 75 6.33 -15.39 -0.26
N LEU A 76 5.96 -14.45 -1.12
CA LEU A 76 4.56 -14.13 -1.42
C LEU A 76 3.99 -15.09 -2.47
N ASN A 77 2.76 -15.53 -2.26
CA ASN A 77 2.01 -16.36 -3.20
C ASN A 77 0.73 -15.65 -3.68
N LYS A 78 -0.04 -16.32 -4.56
CA LYS A 78 -1.26 -15.77 -5.16
C LYS A 78 -2.34 -15.29 -4.17
N ASN A 79 -2.31 -15.79 -2.94
CA ASN A 79 -3.26 -15.38 -1.91
C ASN A 79 -2.78 -14.15 -1.14
N ASP A 80 -1.49 -13.81 -1.21
CA ASP A 80 -0.94 -12.59 -0.64
C ASP A 80 -1.23 -11.38 -1.56
N SER A 81 -1.00 -10.18 -1.05
CA SER A 81 -1.00 -8.97 -1.88
C SER A 81 0.08 -7.98 -1.46
N PHE A 82 0.71 -7.37 -2.44
CA PHE A 82 1.68 -6.31 -2.24
C PHE A 82 1.08 -4.98 -2.70
N GLY A 83 1.22 -3.95 -1.88
CA GLY A 83 0.79 -2.62 -2.26
C GLY A 83 1.73 -1.54 -1.79
N THR A 84 1.67 -0.42 -2.51
CA THR A 84 2.45 0.76 -2.19
C THR A 84 1.58 2.00 -2.15
N THR A 85 1.92 2.94 -1.27
CA THR A 85 1.28 4.26 -1.29
C THR A 85 1.96 5.11 -2.35
N LEU A 86 1.17 5.70 -3.26
CA LEU A 86 1.64 6.68 -4.24
C LEU A 86 0.89 7.99 -4.01
N THR A 87 1.61 8.99 -3.50
CA THR A 87 1.05 10.32 -3.16
C THR A 87 1.33 11.34 -4.26
N PHE A 88 2.50 11.23 -4.89
CA PHE A 88 2.99 12.09 -5.96
C PHE A 88 3.65 11.24 -7.04
N ILE A 89 3.62 11.73 -8.27
CA ILE A 89 4.47 11.22 -9.35
C ILE A 89 5.78 12.01 -9.42
N ASP A 90 5.71 13.30 -9.09
CA ASP A 90 6.86 14.19 -9.02
C ASP A 90 7.76 13.87 -7.83
N LYS A 91 9.07 13.86 -8.08
CA LYS A 91 10.07 13.44 -7.09
C LYS A 91 10.25 14.53 -6.02
N GLU A 92 10.34 15.78 -6.44
CA GLU A 92 10.56 16.93 -5.56
C GLU A 92 9.39 17.10 -4.58
N ASP A 93 8.15 16.98 -5.06
CA ASP A 93 6.97 16.99 -4.20
C ASP A 93 6.97 15.80 -3.22
N SER A 94 7.32 14.61 -3.71
CA SER A 94 7.43 13.43 -2.85
C SER A 94 8.50 13.60 -1.77
N GLU A 95 9.66 14.18 -2.07
CA GLU A 95 10.73 14.40 -1.10
C GLU A 95 10.34 15.44 -0.07
N TYR A 96 9.59 16.47 -0.47
CA TYR A 96 9.07 17.49 0.44
C TYR A 96 8.05 16.92 1.45
N TRP A 97 7.11 16.11 0.97
CA TRP A 97 6.03 15.55 1.80
C TRP A 97 6.39 14.26 2.51
N GLU A 98 7.29 13.46 1.94
CA GLU A 98 7.61 12.10 2.38
C GLU A 98 9.15 11.87 2.38
N PRO A 99 9.96 12.67 3.09
CA PRO A 99 11.43 12.72 2.94
C PRO A 99 12.20 11.43 3.28
N HIS A 100 11.52 10.44 3.86
CA HIS A 100 12.10 9.14 4.22
C HIS A 100 11.47 7.97 3.46
N ALA A 101 10.52 8.25 2.57
CA ALA A 101 9.96 7.27 1.66
C ALA A 101 10.90 7.02 0.48
N ALA A 102 10.78 5.84 -0.13
CA ALA A 102 11.37 5.60 -1.44
C ALA A 102 10.73 6.56 -2.47
N SER A 103 11.51 6.91 -3.50
CA SER A 103 11.04 7.79 -4.56
C SER A 103 9.80 7.19 -5.26
N PRO A 104 8.92 8.02 -5.84
CA PRO A 104 7.78 7.53 -6.63
C PRO A 104 8.20 6.52 -7.70
N ALA A 105 9.29 6.80 -8.42
CA ALA A 105 9.84 5.91 -9.44
C ALA A 105 10.24 4.53 -8.89
N ASP A 106 10.92 4.47 -7.73
CA ASP A 106 11.27 3.18 -7.12
C ASP A 106 10.04 2.42 -6.65
N ARG A 107 9.04 3.10 -6.07
CA ARG A 107 7.76 2.49 -5.68
C ARG A 107 7.02 1.91 -6.88
N ILE A 108 6.93 2.66 -7.99
CA ILE A 108 6.29 2.23 -9.25
C ILE A 108 7.00 1.01 -9.83
N GLU A 109 8.33 1.04 -9.95
CA GLU A 109 9.08 -0.11 -10.49
C GLU A 109 8.99 -1.33 -9.57
N THR A 110 8.91 -1.12 -8.25
CA THR A 110 8.72 -2.19 -7.28
C THR A 110 7.37 -2.89 -7.43
N ILE A 111 6.26 -2.14 -7.49
CA ILE A 111 4.94 -2.75 -7.66
C ILE A 111 4.78 -3.39 -9.04
N LYS A 112 5.36 -2.81 -10.08
CA LYS A 112 5.42 -3.41 -11.43
C LYS A 112 6.17 -4.74 -11.43
N LEU A 113 7.25 -4.86 -10.67
CA LEU A 113 7.95 -6.13 -10.48
C LEU A 113 7.09 -7.15 -9.73
N ALA A 114 6.40 -6.74 -8.67
CA ALA A 114 5.49 -7.62 -7.93
C ALA A 114 4.39 -8.20 -8.84
N HIS A 115 3.78 -7.35 -9.68
CA HIS A 115 2.79 -7.78 -10.67
C HIS A 115 3.37 -8.80 -11.65
N LYS A 116 4.58 -8.55 -12.18
CA LYS A 116 5.27 -9.49 -13.09
C LYS A 116 5.55 -10.86 -12.44
N MET A 117 5.72 -10.90 -11.12
CA MET A 117 5.89 -12.14 -10.36
C MET A 117 4.56 -12.86 -10.04
N GLY A 118 3.42 -12.30 -10.48
CA GLY A 118 2.10 -12.87 -10.25
C GLY A 118 1.54 -12.61 -8.84
N ILE A 119 2.12 -11.65 -8.10
CA ILE A 119 1.60 -11.20 -6.81
C ILE A 119 0.44 -10.25 -7.06
N THR A 120 -0.67 -10.41 -6.32
CA THR A 120 -1.79 -9.46 -6.41
C THR A 120 -1.33 -8.08 -5.95
N THR A 121 -1.48 -7.07 -6.79
CA THR A 121 -0.98 -5.72 -6.56
C THR A 121 -2.08 -4.73 -6.21
N TRP A 122 -1.75 -3.73 -5.40
CA TRP A 122 -2.67 -2.63 -5.13
C TRP A 122 -1.97 -1.32 -4.80
N VAL A 123 -2.62 -0.20 -5.10
CA VAL A 123 -2.09 1.14 -4.78
C VAL A 123 -3.02 1.85 -3.81
N SER A 124 -2.42 2.47 -2.79
CA SER A 124 -3.09 3.43 -1.93
C SER A 124 -2.76 4.84 -2.42
N LEU A 125 -3.73 5.52 -3.02
CA LEU A 125 -3.67 6.93 -3.40
C LEU A 125 -4.16 7.78 -2.22
N GLU A 126 -3.43 7.70 -1.11
CA GLU A 126 -3.82 8.31 0.16
C GLU A 126 -2.60 8.79 0.97
N PRO A 127 -2.59 10.07 1.42
CA PRO A 127 -3.59 11.10 1.15
C PRO A 127 -3.50 11.64 -0.28
N VAL A 128 -4.61 12.01 -0.90
CA VAL A 128 -4.57 12.83 -2.14
C VAL A 128 -4.19 14.26 -1.78
N ILE A 129 -3.01 14.70 -2.20
CA ILE A 129 -2.52 16.07 -1.97
C ILE A 129 -2.62 16.90 -3.25
N ASP A 130 -2.17 16.34 -4.37
CA ASP A 130 -2.37 16.91 -5.71
C ASP A 130 -3.31 16.00 -6.51
N PRO A 131 -4.57 16.44 -6.75
CA PRO A 131 -5.54 15.73 -7.58
C PRO A 131 -5.02 15.37 -8.97
N LYS A 132 -4.27 16.27 -9.62
CA LYS A 132 -3.78 16.06 -10.99
C LYS A 132 -2.76 14.93 -11.02
N GLN A 133 -1.77 14.98 -10.12
CA GLN A 133 -0.77 13.91 -10.01
C GLN A 133 -1.41 12.57 -9.62
N THR A 134 -2.47 12.59 -8.81
CA THR A 134 -3.20 11.36 -8.48
C THR A 134 -3.84 10.72 -9.71
N LEU A 135 -4.48 11.51 -10.58
CA LEU A 135 -5.06 11.02 -11.84
C LEU A 135 -3.99 10.51 -12.81
N GLU A 136 -2.83 11.17 -12.84
CA GLU A 136 -1.67 10.73 -13.62
C GLU A 136 -1.12 9.39 -13.11
N LEU A 137 -0.96 9.23 -11.79
CA LEU A 137 -0.56 7.96 -11.18
C LEU A 137 -1.51 6.81 -11.55
N ILE A 138 -2.83 7.04 -11.57
CA ILE A 138 -3.80 6.03 -12.04
C ILE A 138 -3.51 5.65 -13.49
N SER A 139 -3.35 6.66 -14.35
CA SER A 139 -3.13 6.47 -15.80
C SER A 139 -1.81 5.76 -16.12
N GLU A 140 -0.76 6.02 -15.34
CA GLU A 140 0.57 5.40 -15.54
C GLU A 140 0.65 3.98 -15.00
N THR A 141 -0.17 3.63 -14.00
CA THR A 141 0.01 2.38 -13.25
C THR A 141 -1.10 1.34 -13.44
N TYR A 142 -2.25 1.68 -14.04
CA TYR A 142 -3.41 0.77 -14.13
C TYR A 142 -3.13 -0.58 -14.81
N THR A 143 -2.11 -0.66 -15.68
CA THR A 143 -1.77 -1.91 -16.38
C THR A 143 -1.09 -2.96 -15.51
N PHE A 144 -0.57 -2.57 -14.34
CA PHE A 144 0.11 -3.46 -13.40
C PHE A 144 -0.32 -3.23 -11.94
N VAL A 145 -1.49 -2.62 -11.75
CA VAL A 145 -2.12 -2.43 -10.44
C VAL A 145 -3.51 -3.04 -10.47
N ASP A 146 -3.70 -4.12 -9.72
CA ASP A 146 -4.95 -4.89 -9.74
C ASP A 146 -6.09 -4.22 -8.97
N PHE A 147 -5.77 -3.31 -8.04
CA PHE A 147 -6.74 -2.62 -7.21
C PHE A 147 -6.25 -1.24 -6.74
N PHE A 148 -7.09 -0.21 -6.87
CA PHE A 148 -6.82 1.14 -6.38
C PHE A 148 -7.65 1.49 -5.15
N LYS A 149 -7.04 2.16 -4.19
CA LYS A 149 -7.72 2.75 -3.05
C LYS A 149 -7.51 4.26 -3.06
N VAL A 150 -8.58 5.04 -3.04
CA VAL A 150 -8.52 6.51 -3.15
C VAL A 150 -9.17 7.15 -1.93
N GLY A 151 -8.49 8.11 -1.31
CA GLY A 151 -8.99 8.77 -0.10
C GLY A 151 -8.40 10.16 0.10
N THR A 152 -9.08 10.97 0.91
CA THR A 152 -8.77 12.41 0.98
C THR A 152 -7.60 12.73 1.89
N LEU A 153 -6.96 13.87 1.65
CA LEU A 153 -6.17 14.55 2.67
C LEU A 153 -7.13 15.10 3.73
N ASN A 154 -6.91 14.69 4.98
CA ASN A 154 -7.71 15.12 6.12
C ASN A 154 -6.89 16.08 7.01
N HIS A 155 -7.58 16.94 7.76
CA HIS A 155 -6.97 17.84 8.76
C HIS A 155 -5.87 18.79 8.24
N SER A 156 -5.98 19.28 6.99
CA SER A 156 -5.04 20.24 6.40
C SER A 156 -5.78 21.41 5.74
N GLU A 157 -5.23 22.62 5.81
CA GLU A 157 -5.75 23.79 5.07
C GLU A 157 -5.69 23.58 3.56
N LEU A 158 -4.74 22.78 3.06
CA LEU A 158 -4.67 22.41 1.64
C LEU A 158 -5.89 21.58 1.22
N ALA A 159 -6.40 20.73 2.11
CA ALA A 159 -7.59 19.93 1.81
C ALA A 159 -8.81 20.79 1.54
N LYS A 160 -8.90 22.01 2.10
CA LYS A 160 -10.00 22.96 1.83
C LYS A 160 -9.92 23.59 0.44
N LYS A 161 -8.76 23.56 -0.20
CA LYS A 161 -8.53 24.12 -1.54
C LYS A 161 -8.82 23.12 -2.66
N ILE A 162 -8.94 21.84 -2.32
CA ILE A 162 -9.22 20.78 -3.29
C ILE A 162 -10.72 20.71 -3.51
N ASP A 163 -11.14 20.81 -4.77
CA ASP A 163 -12.50 20.46 -5.19
C ASP A 163 -12.65 18.93 -5.16
N TRP A 164 -12.96 18.40 -3.98
CA TRP A 164 -13.15 16.96 -3.75
C TRP A 164 -14.27 16.37 -4.58
N LYS A 165 -15.28 17.19 -4.92
CA LYS A 165 -16.41 16.77 -5.72
C LYS A 165 -15.97 16.49 -7.15
N GLN A 166 -15.30 17.46 -7.75
CA GLN A 166 -14.77 17.33 -9.10
C GLN A 166 -13.72 16.21 -9.16
N PHE A 167 -12.75 16.22 -8.26
CA PHE A 167 -11.69 15.21 -8.22
C PHE A 167 -12.25 13.79 -8.06
N GLY A 168 -13.17 13.58 -7.12
CA GLY A 168 -13.72 12.24 -6.88
C GLY A 168 -14.47 11.70 -8.10
N HIS A 169 -15.25 12.55 -8.78
CA HIS A 169 -15.89 12.17 -10.05
C HIS A 169 -14.89 11.87 -11.16
N ASP A 170 -13.84 12.68 -11.32
CA ASP A 170 -12.82 12.46 -12.34
C ASP A 170 -12.03 11.17 -12.10
N ALA A 171 -11.65 10.92 -10.85
CA ALA A 171 -10.93 9.70 -10.46
C ALA A 171 -11.81 8.45 -10.67
N GLU A 172 -13.07 8.47 -10.23
CA GLU A 172 -13.98 7.34 -10.42
C GLU A 172 -14.27 7.09 -11.91
N LYS A 173 -14.53 8.15 -12.69
CA LYS A 173 -14.74 8.04 -14.14
C LYS A 173 -13.51 7.46 -14.85
N LEU A 174 -12.30 7.90 -14.49
CA LEU A 174 -11.05 7.39 -15.04
C LEU A 174 -10.87 5.90 -14.72
N LEU A 175 -11.04 5.51 -13.46
CA LEU A 175 -10.91 4.11 -13.02
C LEU A 175 -11.92 3.20 -13.73
N ILE A 176 -13.17 3.65 -13.90
CA ILE A 176 -14.19 2.93 -14.68
C ILE A 176 -13.77 2.79 -16.14
N ALA A 177 -13.31 3.88 -16.78
CA ALA A 177 -12.90 3.86 -18.18
C ALA A 177 -11.72 2.93 -18.44
N LEU A 178 -10.81 2.79 -17.47
CA LEU A 178 -9.66 1.89 -17.53
C LEU A 178 -10.01 0.44 -17.15
N GLY A 179 -11.24 0.16 -16.69
CA GLY A 179 -11.64 -1.16 -16.18
C GLY A 179 -10.90 -1.59 -14.90
N ALA A 180 -10.33 -0.64 -14.17
CA ALA A 180 -9.58 -0.90 -12.96
C ALA A 180 -10.54 -1.25 -11.81
N LYS A 181 -10.14 -2.16 -10.91
CA LYS A 181 -10.87 -2.37 -9.66
C LYS A 181 -10.47 -1.29 -8.68
N TYR A 182 -11.43 -0.75 -7.93
CA TYR A 182 -11.13 0.33 -7.01
C TYR A 182 -12.05 0.36 -5.78
N TYR A 183 -11.63 1.14 -4.79
CA TYR A 183 -12.41 1.55 -3.64
C TYR A 183 -12.19 3.03 -3.34
N ILE A 184 -13.26 3.81 -3.47
CA ILE A 184 -13.32 5.18 -3.00
C ILE A 184 -13.65 5.14 -1.51
N LYS A 185 -12.76 5.67 -0.66
CA LYS A 185 -13.04 5.73 0.78
C LYS A 185 -14.23 6.63 1.09
N LYS A 186 -14.89 6.30 2.19
CA LYS A 186 -16.08 7.00 2.69
C LYS A 186 -15.89 8.52 2.78
N ASP A 187 -14.73 9.00 3.23
CA ASP A 187 -14.42 10.43 3.37
C ASP A 187 -14.34 11.16 2.02
N LEU A 188 -13.93 10.48 0.95
CA LEU A 188 -14.01 11.03 -0.42
C LEU A 188 -15.43 10.88 -0.95
N ARG A 189 -16.06 9.72 -0.76
CA ARG A 189 -17.42 9.42 -1.24
C ARG A 189 -18.46 10.41 -0.72
N GLU A 190 -18.32 10.87 0.52
CA GLU A 190 -19.21 11.86 1.14
C GLU A 190 -19.04 13.28 0.59
N LYS A 191 -17.91 13.56 -0.09
CA LYS A 191 -17.58 14.87 -0.68
C LYS A 191 -17.83 14.92 -2.20
N MET A 192 -18.12 13.77 -2.82
CA MET A 192 -18.50 13.63 -4.24
C MET A 192 -19.93 14.08 -4.50
#